data_AF-A0A1Q6DHK7-F1
#
_entry.id   AF-A0A1Q6DHK7-F1
#
_cell.length_a   1.000
_cell.length_b   1.000
_cell.length_c   1.000
_cell.angle_alpha   90.00
_cell.angle_beta   90.00
_cell.angle_gamma   90.00
#
_symmetry.space_group_name_H-M   'P 1'
#
loop_
_entity.id
_entity.type
_entity.pdbx_description
1 polymer ?
#
loop_
_entity_poly.entity_id
_entity_poly.type
_entity_poly.pdbx_seq_one_letter_code
_entity_poly.pdbx_strand_id
1 'polypeptide(L)'
;MENKKKEKRKSNRIPVQFDVTVLHEGDYLISFTRDISADGMFINTSTPVSKGEKVLVDFAIGLAKDIKVNAEVAWVNLDGPEIDRGMGVKFINVSPKMKKNILLLVNRIAILPDDNLVH
;
A
#
# COMPACT_ATOMS: atom_id res chain seq x y z
N MET A 1 -1.67 18.86 -24.81
CA MET A 1 -2.97 18.17 -24.60
C MET A 1 -2.86 17.40 -23.30
N GLU A 2 -3.49 17.92 -22.26
CA GLU A 2 -3.32 17.48 -20.88
C GLU A 2 -4.17 16.22 -20.64
N ASN A 3 -3.51 15.07 -20.56
CA ASN A 3 -4.17 13.80 -20.26
C ASN A 3 -4.68 13.83 -18.82
N LYS A 4 -5.94 14.27 -18.62
CA LYS A 4 -6.71 13.98 -17.41
C LYS A 4 -6.74 12.45 -17.21
N LYS A 5 -5.81 11.91 -16.44
CA LYS A 5 -5.90 10.56 -15.86
C LYS A 5 -7.23 10.55 -15.08
N LYS A 6 -8.28 9.96 -15.68
CA LYS A 6 -9.56 9.70 -15.02
C LYS A 6 -9.27 9.17 -13.62
N GLU A 7 -9.84 9.79 -12.59
CA GLU A 7 -9.86 9.23 -11.24
C GLU A 7 -10.52 7.85 -11.28
N LYS A 8 -9.70 6.80 -11.44
CA LYS A 8 -10.13 5.40 -11.39
C LYS A 8 -10.22 4.88 -9.95
N ARG A 9 -9.73 5.66 -8.97
CA ARG A 9 -9.59 5.23 -7.58
C ARG A 9 -10.87 5.53 -6.84
N LYS A 10 -11.49 4.49 -6.27
CA LYS A 10 -12.72 4.61 -5.45
C LYS A 10 -12.44 5.02 -4.00
N SER A 11 -11.19 4.89 -3.53
CA SER A 11 -10.80 5.21 -2.16
C SER A 11 -9.63 6.19 -2.12
N ASN A 12 -9.68 7.10 -1.14
CA ASN A 12 -8.62 8.05 -0.87
C ASN A 12 -7.39 7.31 -0.32
N ARG A 13 -6.20 7.65 -0.85
CA ARG A 13 -4.92 7.08 -0.40
C ARG A 13 -4.21 8.11 0.45
N ILE A 14 -3.74 7.70 1.62
CA ILE A 14 -2.95 8.54 2.51
C ILE A 14 -1.47 8.30 2.20
N PRO A 15 -0.69 9.36 1.91
CA PRO A 15 0.76 9.24 1.76
C PRO A 15 1.37 8.93 3.13
N VAL A 16 2.01 7.78 3.26
CA VAL A 16 2.64 7.33 4.50
C VAL A 16 3.66 6.25 4.18
N GLN A 17 4.80 6.27 4.86
CA GLN A 17 5.83 5.27 4.71
C GLN A 17 5.98 4.43 5.97
N PHE A 18 5.94 3.11 5.80
CA PHE A 18 6.22 2.12 6.83
C PHE A 18 6.62 0.78 6.19
N ASP A 19 7.26 -0.06 6.99
CA ASP A 19 7.72 -1.38 6.56
C ASP A 19 6.57 -2.36 6.37
N VAL A 20 6.69 -3.18 5.33
CA VAL A 20 5.75 -4.23 4.97
C VAL A 20 6.52 -5.52 4.69
N THR A 21 5.92 -6.64 5.08
CA THR A 21 6.39 -7.96 4.70
C THR A 21 5.35 -8.61 3.80
N VAL A 22 5.78 -9.08 2.63
CA VAL A 22 4.95 -9.83 1.70
C VAL A 22 5.40 -11.28 1.72
N LEU A 23 4.47 -12.19 1.98
CA LEU A 23 4.67 -13.63 1.84
C LEU A 23 4.02 -14.10 0.54
N HIS A 24 4.83 -14.71 -0.33
CA HIS A 24 4.40 -15.32 -1.59
C HIS A 24 5.15 -16.65 -1.77
N GLU A 25 4.42 -17.75 -1.96
CA GLU A 25 4.99 -19.09 -2.22
C GLU A 25 6.04 -19.60 -1.21
N GLY A 26 6.02 -19.09 0.02
CA GLY A 26 6.97 -19.46 1.08
C GLY A 26 8.15 -18.50 1.23
N ASP A 27 8.32 -17.58 0.27
CA ASP A 27 9.35 -16.55 0.30
C ASP A 27 8.83 -15.24 0.91
N TYR A 28 9.72 -14.55 1.61
CA TYR A 28 9.45 -13.25 2.21
C TYR A 28 10.13 -12.14 1.41
N LEU A 29 9.33 -11.15 0.98
CA LEU A 29 9.79 -9.86 0.51
C LEU A 29 9.59 -8.83 1.63
N ILE A 30 10.68 -8.35 2.20
CA ILE A 30 10.69 -7.27 3.19
C ILE A 30 10.91 -5.96 2.43
N SER A 31 9.99 -5.02 2.55
CA SER A 31 10.06 -3.73 1.87
C SER A 31 9.26 -2.65 2.61
N PHE A 32 8.88 -1.57 1.93
CA PHE A 32 8.09 -0.47 2.45
C PHE A 32 6.96 -0.07 1.50
N THR A 33 5.93 0.55 2.08
CA THR A 33 4.90 1.29 1.33
C THR A 33 5.21 2.79 1.30
N ARG A 34 4.59 3.53 0.37
CA ARG A 34 4.52 5.00 0.39
C ARG A 34 3.09 5.53 0.46
N ASP A 35 2.11 4.65 0.31
CA ASP A 35 0.70 5.01 0.41
C ASP A 35 -0.17 3.82 0.84
N ILE A 36 -1.30 4.12 1.46
CA ILE A 36 -2.31 3.12 1.78
C ILE A 36 -3.71 3.70 1.68
N SER A 37 -4.67 2.88 1.27
CA SER A 37 -6.10 3.11 1.49
C SER A 37 -6.74 1.91 2.18
N ALA A 38 -8.03 2.01 2.49
CA ALA A 38 -8.82 0.90 3.02
C ALA A 38 -8.94 -0.31 2.07
N ASP A 39 -8.53 -0.18 0.81
CA ASP A 39 -8.66 -1.23 -0.21
C ASP A 39 -7.31 -1.77 -0.71
N GLY A 40 -6.17 -1.18 -0.31
CA GLY A 40 -4.87 -1.63 -0.77
C GLY A 40 -3.75 -0.61 -0.55
N MET A 41 -2.56 -0.95 -1.00
CA MET A 41 -1.36 -0.12 -0.86
C MET A 41 -0.45 -0.25 -2.08
N PHE A 42 0.56 0.61 -2.16
CA PHE A 42 1.73 0.39 -2.99
C PHE A 42 2.82 -0.32 -2.18
N ILE A 43 3.60 -1.18 -2.81
CA ILE A 43 4.78 -1.82 -2.22
C ILE A 43 5.95 -1.52 -3.15
N ASN A 44 6.95 -0.79 -2.64
CA ASN A 44 8.17 -0.51 -3.38
C ASN A 44 8.96 -1.82 -3.51
N THR A 45 9.48 -2.15 -4.69
CA THR A 45 10.36 -3.31 -4.86
C THR A 45 10.95 -3.34 -6.27
N SER A 46 12.18 -3.82 -6.40
CA SER A 46 12.80 -4.13 -7.69
C SER A 46 12.39 -5.49 -8.25
N THR A 47 11.81 -6.36 -7.43
CA THR A 47 11.37 -7.72 -7.78
C THR A 47 9.90 -7.93 -7.40
N PRO A 48 8.97 -7.27 -8.12
CA PRO A 48 7.54 -7.35 -7.84
C PRO A 48 6.99 -8.74 -8.16
N VAL A 49 6.05 -9.19 -7.34
CA VAL A 49 5.24 -10.38 -7.65
C VAL A 49 4.39 -10.09 -8.89
N SER A 50 4.16 -11.10 -9.73
CA SER A 50 3.40 -10.99 -10.97
C SER A 50 1.97 -10.48 -10.75
N LYS A 51 1.46 -9.68 -11.69
CA LYS A 51 0.08 -9.19 -11.66
C LYS A 51 -0.92 -10.35 -11.65
N GLY A 52 -1.92 -10.27 -10.78
CA GLY A 52 -2.98 -11.29 -10.60
C GLY A 52 -2.65 -12.34 -9.55
N GLU A 53 -1.39 -12.43 -9.12
CA GLU A 53 -0.98 -13.33 -8.05
C GLU A 53 -1.52 -12.89 -6.69
N LYS A 54 -1.71 -13.88 -5.82
CA LYS A 54 -2.17 -13.67 -4.44
C LYS A 54 -1.00 -13.70 -3.48
N VAL A 55 -0.99 -12.75 -2.57
CA VAL A 55 0.04 -12.61 -1.55
C VAL A 55 -0.60 -12.37 -0.18
N LEU A 56 0.12 -12.69 0.88
CA LEU A 56 -0.22 -12.24 2.23
C LEU A 56 0.65 -11.03 2.56
N VAL A 57 0.02 -9.92 2.91
CA VAL A 57 0.72 -8.69 3.33
C VAL A 57 0.59 -8.55 4.84
N ASP A 58 1.72 -8.38 5.51
CA ASP A 58 1.85 -8.14 6.94
C ASP A 58 2.48 -6.77 7.17
N PHE A 59 1.84 -5.95 7.99
CA PHE A 59 2.30 -4.59 8.24
C PHE A 59 1.80 -4.05 9.59
N ALA A 60 2.37 -2.92 10.00
CA ALA A 60 1.96 -2.18 11.18
C ALA A 60 1.56 -0.75 10.80
N ILE A 61 0.55 -0.19 11.50
CA ILE A 61 0.16 1.21 11.38
C ILE A 61 0.07 1.83 12.77
N GLY A 62 0.98 2.77 13.07
CA GLY A 62 1.08 3.39 14.38
C GLY A 62 1.34 2.34 15.47
N LEU A 63 0.43 2.26 16.45
CA LEU A 63 0.52 1.28 17.54
C LEU A 63 -0.12 -0.08 17.19
N ALA A 64 -0.82 -0.20 16.05
CA ALA A 64 -1.43 -1.45 15.62
C ALA A 64 -0.39 -2.28 14.86
N LYS A 65 -0.01 -3.43 15.44
CA LYS A 65 0.95 -4.39 14.89
C LYS A 65 0.24 -5.58 14.26
N ASP A 66 0.99 -6.35 13.47
CA ASP A 66 0.60 -7.66 12.92
C ASP A 66 -0.71 -7.65 12.10
N ILE A 67 -0.92 -6.60 11.30
CA ILE A 67 -2.08 -6.50 10.42
C ILE A 67 -1.82 -7.35 9.19
N LYS A 68 -2.39 -8.56 9.19
CA LYS A 68 -2.25 -9.53 8.08
C LYS A 68 -3.46 -9.51 7.16
N VAL A 69 -3.24 -9.29 5.88
CA VAL A 69 -4.29 -9.14 4.87
C VAL A 69 -3.93 -9.88 3.59
N ASN A 70 -4.84 -10.74 3.10
CA ASN A 70 -4.70 -11.31 1.77
C ASN A 70 -4.86 -10.22 0.72
N ALA A 71 -3.99 -10.21 -0.28
CA ALA A 71 -4.03 -9.23 -1.35
C ALA A 71 -3.81 -9.89 -2.71
N GLU A 72 -4.27 -9.22 -3.76
CA GLU A 72 -3.99 -9.55 -5.16
C GLU A 72 -3.13 -8.44 -5.75
N VAL A 73 -2.09 -8.80 -6.52
CA VAL A 73 -1.28 -7.83 -7.24
C VAL A 73 -2.08 -7.22 -8.38
N ALA A 74 -2.51 -5.97 -8.22
CA ALA A 74 -3.36 -5.28 -9.18
C ALA A 74 -2.58 -4.74 -10.40
N TRP A 75 -1.32 -4.37 -10.19
CA TRP A 75 -0.41 -3.88 -11.23
C TRP A 75 1.04 -3.91 -10.75
N VAL A 76 1.96 -3.89 -11.72
CA VAL A 76 3.40 -3.82 -11.53
C VAL A 76 3.95 -2.63 -12.31
N ASN A 77 4.95 -1.94 -11.76
CA ASN A 77 5.72 -0.90 -12.43
C ASN A 77 7.22 -1.16 -12.21
N LEU A 78 7.99 -1.31 -13.27
CA LEU A 78 9.45 -1.42 -13.22
C LEU A 78 10.16 -0.25 -13.91
N ASP A 79 9.39 0.68 -14.47
CA ASP A 79 9.89 1.86 -15.16
C ASP A 79 10.02 3.05 -14.20
N GLY A 80 10.91 3.98 -14.58
CA GLY A 80 11.11 5.23 -13.85
C GLY A 80 12.07 5.13 -12.65
N PRO A 81 12.04 6.14 -11.76
CA PRO A 81 12.84 6.19 -10.54
C PRO A 81 12.60 4.98 -9.63
N GLU A 82 13.61 4.58 -8.86
CA GLU A 82 13.51 3.42 -7.95
C GLU A 82 12.34 3.54 -6.96
N ILE A 83 12.05 4.74 -6.46
CA ILE A 83 10.93 5.00 -5.55
C ILE A 83 9.56 4.67 -6.20
N ASP A 84 9.47 4.75 -7.53
CA ASP A 84 8.27 4.47 -8.31
C ASP A 84 8.13 3.01 -8.73
N ARG A 85 9.20 2.21 -8.62
CA ARG A 85 9.20 0.80 -8.97
C ARG A 85 8.60 -0.06 -7.87
N GLY A 86 7.80 -1.02 -8.27
CA GLY A 86 7.17 -1.96 -7.36
C GLY A 86 5.83 -2.44 -7.85
N MET A 87 4.92 -2.69 -6.92
CA MET A 87 3.60 -3.24 -7.21
C MET A 87 2.50 -2.56 -6.41
N GLY A 88 1.33 -2.44 -7.03
CA GLY A 88 0.11 -2.07 -6.32
C GLY A 88 -0.66 -3.32 -5.94
N VAL A 89 -0.98 -3.46 -4.66
CA VAL A 89 -1.78 -4.58 -4.16
C VAL A 89 -3.17 -4.12 -3.78
N LYS A 90 -4.17 -4.98 -4.03
CA LYS A 90 -5.56 -4.78 -3.63
C LYS A 90 -5.90 -5.81 -2.56
N PHE A 91 -6.41 -5.36 -1.43
CA PHE A 91 -6.85 -6.27 -0.38
C PHE A 91 -8.08 -7.08 -0.81
N ILE A 92 -8.04 -8.38 -0.56
CA ILE A 92 -9.09 -9.35 -0.90
C ILE A 92 -9.48 -10.16 0.33
N ASN A 93 -10.72 -10.67 0.35
CA ASN A 93 -11.25 -11.49 1.44
C ASN A 93 -11.09 -10.86 2.84
N VAL A 94 -11.11 -9.53 2.92
CA VAL A 94 -11.01 -8.79 4.19
C VAL A 94 -12.35 -8.82 4.90
N SER A 95 -12.37 -9.26 6.16
CA SER A 95 -13.60 -9.24 6.95
C SER A 95 -14.10 -7.78 7.12
N PRO A 96 -15.42 -7.54 7.21
CA PRO A 96 -15.95 -6.19 7.40
C PRO A 96 -15.36 -5.49 8.64
N LYS A 97 -15.11 -6.25 9.72
CA LYS A 97 -14.45 -5.77 10.94
C LYS A 97 -13.01 -5.32 10.66
N MET A 98 -12.22 -6.13 9.95
CA MET A 98 -10.84 -5.77 9.60
C MET A 98 -10.80 -4.56 8.66
N LYS A 99 -11.69 -4.51 7.65
CA LYS A 99 -11.77 -3.38 6.74
C LYS A 99 -12.10 -2.07 7.47
N LYS A 100 -13.06 -2.11 8.40
CA LYS A 100 -13.39 -0.96 9.26
C LYS A 100 -12.19 -0.56 10.14
N ASN A 101 -11.45 -1.54 10.68
CA ASN A 101 -10.26 -1.27 11.48
C ASN A 101 -9.16 -0.58 10.65
N ILE A 102 -8.84 -1.11 9.46
CA ILE A 102 -7.87 -0.49 8.55
C ILE A 102 -8.31 0.93 8.20
N LEU A 103 -9.58 1.14 7.84
CA LEU A 103 -10.09 2.48 7.54
C LEU A 103 -9.93 3.45 8.73
N LEU A 104 -10.23 3.00 9.96
CA LEU A 104 -10.05 3.82 11.16
C LEU A 104 -8.58 4.14 11.41
N LEU A 105 -7.67 3.19 11.21
CA LEU A 105 -6.23 3.40 11.37
C LEU A 105 -5.71 4.38 10.31
N VAL A 106 -6.07 4.19 9.05
CA VAL A 106 -5.68 5.06 7.93
C VAL A 106 -6.20 6.49 8.16
N ASN A 107 -7.44 6.67 8.63
CA ASN A 107 -7.99 7.99 8.93
C ASN A 107 -7.35 8.67 10.16
N ARG A 108 -6.67 7.91 11.01
CA ARG A 108 -5.93 8.44 12.18
C ARG A 108 -4.50 8.85 11.83
N ILE A 109 -4.03 8.54 10.63
CA ILE A 109 -2.78 9.10 10.12
C ILE A 109 -3.06 10.57 9.85
N ALA A 110 -2.84 11.41 10.88
CA ALA A 110 -2.77 12.84 10.69
C ALA A 110 -1.57 13.08 9.77
N ILE A 111 -1.83 13.61 8.58
CA ILE A 111 -0.79 14.28 7.81
C ILE A 111 -0.40 15.46 8.70
N LEU A 112 0.68 15.31 9.48
CA LEU A 112 1.35 16.49 10.02
C LEU A 112 1.74 17.28 8.77
N PRO A 113 1.20 18.48 8.55
CA PRO A 113 1.73 19.33 7.49
C PRO A 113 3.23 19.46 7.77
N ASP A 114 4.05 19.19 6.77
CA ASP A 114 5.47 19.52 6.85
C ASP A 114 5.57 21.04 7.04
N ASP A 115 5.72 21.50 8.29
CA ASP A 115 5.99 22.90 8.62
C ASP A 115 7.40 23.36 8.18
N ASN A 116 8.09 22.58 7.33
CA ASN A 116 9.44 22.87 6.83
C ASN A 116 9.46 23.35 5.36
N LEU A 117 8.50 24.20 4.98
CA LEU A 117 8.64 25.09 3.83
C LEU A 117 8.36 26.55 4.24
N VAL A 118 9.08 27.01 5.25
CA VAL A 118 9.37 28.44 5.40
C VAL A 118 10.84 28.56 5.81
N HIS A 119 11.69 28.88 4.84
CA HIS A 119 12.73 29.90 4.89
C HIS A 119 13.48 29.96 3.56
#